data_AF-A0A2G6HEZ5-F1
#
_entry.id   AF-A0A2G6HEZ5-F1
#
_cell.length_a   1.000
_cell.length_b   1.000
_cell.length_c   1.000
_cell.angle_alpha   90.00
_cell.angle_beta   90.00
_cell.angle_gamma   90.00
#
_symmetry.space_group_name_H-M   'P 1'
#
loop_
_entity.id
_entity.type
_entity.pdbx_description
1 polymer ?
#
loop_
_entity_poly.entity_id
_entity_poly.type
_entity_poly.pdbx_seq_one_letter_code
_entity_poly.pdbx_strand_id
1 'polypeptide(L)'
;MATAYRIGIDIGLGAVGLVAVELDENQLPTKFLNIQTVTHDLGVDPGGQRTGKTRVAVAGVARRSRRMLQRRRNRLQQLDRWLEDNGYPVVEEPNNDPYLPWRIRAELAQKRQPRKNRKEKIAIAIRHIARHRGWRNPYSSVAGLHHPAPPSEQLIALRKRISARGTELSAELTPGELIASYGLTPEHKLRGNTGILAGKLMQSDNANELRKIAEVQKIPAAELHKIIEAVFKSQKPEGKTTSQFGYDPLPGQEYLPRAPKAHSAFQRFRIAAVLANMRIKQPDGELVRLTIAQRVKVFDQLLKLKPAITPSWDEVANWLGVEKQQLIAIPAQDYDDETPGSRPPIDETSRRVLTSKIKP
;
A
#
# COMPACT_ATOMS: atom_id res chain seq x y z
N MET A 1 -12.21 12.44 58.36
CA MET A 1 -12.56 11.06 57.94
C MET A 1 -12.54 11.04 56.42
N ALA A 2 -12.05 9.97 55.79
CA ALA A 2 -12.15 9.84 54.35
C ALA A 2 -13.61 9.48 54.01
N THR A 3 -14.30 10.34 53.27
CA THR A 3 -15.67 10.10 52.81
C THR A 3 -15.69 8.94 51.83
N ALA A 4 -16.54 7.94 52.06
CA ALA A 4 -16.77 6.87 51.09
C ALA A 4 -17.65 7.40 49.94
N TYR A 5 -17.25 7.19 48.68
CA TYR A 5 -18.02 7.63 47.52
C TYR A 5 -17.86 6.68 46.33
N ARG A 6 -18.84 6.72 45.41
CA ARG A 6 -18.78 6.04 44.09
C ARG A 6 -18.79 7.07 42.97
N ILE A 7 -18.10 6.75 41.88
CA ILE A 7 -18.09 7.55 40.66
C ILE A 7 -18.90 6.82 39.57
N GLY A 8 -19.85 7.52 38.97
CA GLY A 8 -20.48 7.12 37.71
C GLY A 8 -19.87 7.92 36.56
N ILE A 9 -19.50 7.23 35.47
CA ILE A 9 -18.96 7.84 34.26
C ILE A 9 -19.84 7.36 33.09
N ASP A 10 -20.54 8.30 32.45
CA ASP A 10 -21.30 8.07 31.24
C ASP A 10 -20.56 8.67 30.05
N ILE A 11 -20.12 7.84 29.10
CA ILE A 11 -19.28 8.27 27.98
C ILE A 11 -20.12 8.32 26.71
N GLY A 12 -20.60 9.51 26.38
CA GLY A 12 -21.22 9.83 25.10
C GLY A 12 -20.18 10.20 24.04
N LEU A 13 -20.61 10.25 22.77
CA LEU A 13 -19.71 10.58 21.66
C LEU A 13 -19.07 11.96 21.85
N GLY A 14 -19.86 12.99 22.16
CA GLY A 14 -19.41 14.38 22.31
C GLY A 14 -19.57 14.98 23.69
N ALA A 15 -19.87 14.14 24.68
CA ALA A 15 -20.00 14.55 26.06
C ALA A 15 -19.71 13.40 27.01
N VAL A 16 -19.17 13.71 28.19
CA VAL A 16 -18.95 12.75 29.27
C VAL A 16 -19.69 13.25 30.51
N GLY A 17 -20.65 12.46 31.00
CA GLY A 17 -21.30 12.65 32.27
C GLY A 17 -20.45 12.11 33.41
N LEU A 18 -20.22 12.90 34.43
CA LEU A 18 -19.43 12.56 35.62
C LEU A 18 -20.28 12.81 36.86
N VAL A 19 -20.49 11.78 37.66
CA VAL A 19 -21.19 11.91 38.95
C VAL A 19 -20.36 11.29 40.06
N ALA A 20 -20.28 11.97 41.19
CA ALA A 20 -19.71 11.43 42.44
C ALA A 20 -20.80 11.43 43.50
N VAL A 21 -21.04 10.27 44.13
CA VAL A 21 -22.09 10.06 45.13
C VAL A 21 -21.47 9.57 46.42
N GLU A 22 -21.70 10.29 47.51
CA GLU A 22 -21.34 9.91 48.87
C GLU A 22 -22.16 8.69 49.32
N LEU A 23 -21.52 7.82 50.08
CA LEU A 23 -22.11 6.61 50.63
C LEU A 23 -22.08 6.65 52.16
N ASP A 24 -23.11 6.10 52.78
CA ASP A 24 -23.08 5.79 54.20
C ASP A 24 -22.29 4.50 54.50
N GLU A 25 -22.25 4.14 55.79
CA GLU A 25 -21.62 2.90 56.28
C GLU A 25 -22.25 1.63 55.69
N ASN A 26 -23.51 1.70 55.24
CA ASN A 26 -24.25 0.60 54.62
C ASN A 26 -24.15 0.57 53.09
N GLN A 27 -23.25 1.36 52.48
CA GLN A 27 -23.09 1.47 51.03
C GLN A 27 -24.32 2.03 50.28
N LEU A 28 -25.21 2.71 51.00
CA LEU A 28 -26.36 3.38 50.41
C LEU A 28 -25.99 4.82 50.01
N PRO A 29 -26.44 5.28 48.83
CA PRO A 29 -26.17 6.64 48.37
C PRO A 29 -26.90 7.67 49.24
N THR A 30 -26.16 8.62 49.79
CA THR A 30 -26.71 9.65 50.68
C THR A 30 -26.82 11.01 49.99
N LYS A 31 -25.78 11.41 49.25
CA LYS A 31 -25.71 12.74 48.67
C LYS A 31 -24.85 12.78 47.40
N PHE A 32 -25.23 13.61 46.45
CA PHE A 32 -24.37 13.97 45.33
C PHE A 32 -23.24 14.91 45.79
N LEU A 33 -22.00 14.47 45.63
CA LEU A 33 -20.81 15.28 45.86
C LEU A 33 -20.49 16.15 44.65
N ASN A 34 -20.68 15.62 43.45
CA ASN A 34 -20.47 16.34 42.20
C ASN A 34 -21.35 15.75 41.08
N ILE A 35 -21.85 16.62 40.20
CA ILE A 35 -22.54 16.27 38.96
C ILE A 35 -22.03 17.23 37.89
N GLN A 36 -21.41 16.69 36.84
CA GLN A 36 -20.83 17.47 35.77
C GLN A 36 -21.08 16.80 34.42
N THR A 37 -21.33 17.61 33.39
CA THR A 37 -21.29 17.18 31.99
C THR A 37 -20.16 17.91 31.28
N VAL A 38 -19.19 17.16 30.78
CA VAL A 38 -18.05 17.69 30.02
C VAL A 38 -18.33 17.50 28.54
N THR A 39 -18.58 18.57 27.80
CA THR A 39 -18.75 18.51 26.34
C THR A 39 -17.41 18.67 25.61
N HIS A 40 -17.24 17.98 24.50
CA HIS A 40 -16.05 18.09 23.66
C HIS A 40 -16.37 17.98 22.17
N ASP A 41 -15.48 18.52 21.34
CA ASP A 41 -15.67 18.69 19.90
C ASP A 41 -15.27 17.47 19.05
N LEU A 42 -15.13 16.29 19.68
CA LEU A 42 -14.66 15.05 19.06
C LEU A 42 -13.24 15.15 18.45
N GLY A 43 -12.49 16.21 18.74
CA GLY A 43 -11.23 16.52 18.04
C GLY A 43 -11.43 16.85 16.55
N VAL A 44 -12.65 17.20 16.14
CA VAL A 44 -13.00 17.56 14.75
C VAL A 44 -12.45 18.95 14.43
N ASP A 45 -11.94 19.09 13.20
CA ASP A 45 -11.48 20.38 12.70
C ASP A 45 -12.67 21.36 12.54
N PRO A 46 -12.57 22.61 13.01
CA PRO A 46 -13.67 23.57 12.89
C PRO A 46 -14.14 23.79 11.44
N GLY A 47 -13.23 23.77 10.47
CA GLY A 47 -13.55 23.83 9.03
C GLY A 47 -13.99 22.48 8.45
N GLY A 48 -13.85 21.40 9.20
CA GLY A 48 -14.16 20.02 8.83
C GLY A 48 -15.46 19.48 9.41
N GLN A 49 -16.25 20.27 10.16
CA GLN A 49 -17.44 19.83 10.88
C GLN A 49 -18.44 19.05 10.01
N ARG A 50 -18.72 19.52 8.78
CA ARG A 50 -19.62 18.82 7.84
C ARG A 50 -19.08 17.49 7.31
N THR A 51 -17.77 17.26 7.43
CA THR A 51 -17.08 16.07 6.92
C THR A 51 -16.57 15.14 8.03
N GLY A 52 -16.74 15.51 9.30
CA GLY A 52 -16.27 14.75 10.46
C GLY A 52 -14.75 14.56 10.53
N LYS A 53 -13.96 15.36 9.81
CA LYS A 53 -12.50 15.17 9.76
C LYS A 53 -11.83 15.69 11.03
N THR A 54 -11.03 14.85 11.67
CA THR A 54 -10.25 15.25 12.85
C THR A 54 -9.13 16.22 12.51
N ARG A 55 -8.76 17.08 13.46
CA ARG A 55 -7.63 18.03 13.34
C ARG A 55 -6.33 17.33 12.94
N VAL A 56 -6.06 16.16 13.52
CA VAL A 56 -4.88 15.34 13.22
C VAL A 56 -4.88 14.86 11.77
N ALA A 57 -6.03 14.43 11.25
CA ALA A 57 -6.16 14.00 9.86
C ALA A 57 -5.91 15.16 8.89
N VAL A 58 -6.53 16.32 9.14
CA VAL A 58 -6.36 17.54 8.33
C VAL A 58 -4.90 18.01 8.32
N ALA A 59 -4.29 18.16 9.50
CA ALA A 59 -2.88 18.52 9.64
C ALA A 59 -1.96 17.51 8.95
N GLY A 60 -2.28 16.22 9.05
CA GLY A 60 -1.56 15.12 8.40
C GLY A 60 -1.58 15.22 6.88
N VAL A 61 -2.74 15.51 6.27
CA VAL A 61 -2.89 15.71 4.82
C VAL A 61 -2.08 16.93 4.38
N ALA A 62 -2.24 18.07 5.04
CA ALA A 62 -1.52 19.30 4.69
C ALA A 62 0.01 19.10 4.74
N ARG A 63 0.51 18.44 5.80
CA ARG A 63 1.94 18.12 5.94
C ARG A 63 2.45 17.21 4.82
N ARG A 64 1.70 16.17 4.45
CA ARG A 64 2.07 15.26 3.35
C ARG A 64 2.06 15.98 1.99
N SER A 65 1.09 16.86 1.75
CA SER A 65 1.00 17.67 0.53
C SER A 65 2.19 18.62 0.39
N ARG A 66 2.57 19.35 1.46
CA ARG A 66 3.77 20.20 1.47
C ARG A 66 5.04 19.41 1.13
N ARG A 67 5.24 18.26 1.77
CA ARG A 67 6.39 17.38 1.49
C ARG A 67 6.36 16.85 0.06
N MET A 68 5.19 16.52 -0.49
CA MET A 68 5.04 16.06 -1.87
C MET A 68 5.47 17.16 -2.85
N LEU A 69 5.03 18.40 -2.66
CA LEU A 69 5.44 19.54 -3.48
C LEU A 69 6.95 19.79 -3.40
N GLN A 70 7.53 19.81 -2.20
CA GLN A 70 8.98 19.97 -2.02
C GLN A 70 9.77 18.86 -2.73
N ARG A 71 9.36 17.61 -2.57
CA ARG A 71 9.99 16.46 -3.24
C ARG A 71 9.88 16.55 -4.76
N ARG A 72 8.74 17.01 -5.28
CA ARG A 72 8.55 17.25 -6.72
C ARG A 72 9.54 18.30 -7.22
N ARG A 73 9.66 19.44 -6.51
CA ARG A 73 10.62 20.52 -6.84
C ARG A 73 12.06 20.00 -6.87
N ASN A 74 12.50 19.36 -5.78
CA ASN A 74 13.86 18.83 -5.67
C ASN A 74 14.17 17.81 -6.77
N ARG A 75 13.24 16.91 -7.09
CA ARG A 75 13.43 15.94 -8.16
C ARG A 75 13.55 16.59 -9.53
N LEU A 76 12.72 17.59 -9.85
CA LEU A 76 12.80 18.27 -11.14
C LEU A 76 14.11 19.05 -11.28
N GLN A 77 14.58 19.70 -10.20
CA GLN A 77 15.90 20.34 -10.19
C GLN A 77 17.05 19.33 -10.37
N GLN A 78 16.95 18.16 -9.73
CA GLN A 78 17.94 17.08 -9.92
C GLN A 78 17.91 16.53 -11.35
N LEU A 79 16.72 16.45 -11.97
CA LEU A 79 16.59 16.03 -13.36
C LEU A 79 17.24 17.04 -14.31
N ASP A 80 16.98 18.34 -14.11
CA ASP A 80 17.55 19.39 -14.96
C ASP A 80 19.09 19.37 -14.89
N ARG A 81 19.68 19.26 -13.69
CA ARG A 81 21.14 19.08 -13.53
C ARG A 81 21.66 17.82 -14.22
N TRP A 82 20.96 16.69 -14.00
CA TRP A 82 21.35 15.42 -14.64
C TRP A 82 21.30 15.50 -16.16
N LEU A 83 20.33 16.22 -16.74
CA LEU A 83 20.26 16.44 -18.18
C LEU A 83 21.47 17.23 -18.69
N GLU A 84 21.81 18.34 -18.03
CA GLU A 84 22.98 19.16 -18.37
C GLU A 84 24.28 18.35 -18.32
N ASP A 85 24.49 17.60 -17.24
CA ASP A 85 25.68 16.76 -17.04
C ASP A 85 25.83 15.67 -18.11
N ASN A 86 24.72 15.22 -18.71
CA ASN A 86 24.70 14.22 -19.79
C ASN A 86 24.58 14.86 -21.20
N GLY A 87 24.77 16.18 -21.28
CA GLY A 87 24.80 16.95 -22.52
C GLY A 87 23.44 17.12 -23.19
N TYR A 88 22.35 17.04 -22.44
CA TYR A 88 20.99 17.40 -22.87
C TYR A 88 20.70 18.85 -22.47
N PRO A 89 20.59 19.80 -23.42
CA PRO A 89 20.43 21.19 -23.08
C PRO A 89 19.06 21.45 -22.43
N VAL A 90 19.07 22.14 -21.29
CA VAL A 90 17.87 22.55 -20.57
C VAL A 90 17.46 23.93 -21.06
N VAL A 91 16.62 23.96 -22.09
CA VAL A 91 16.07 25.21 -22.64
C VAL A 91 14.72 25.51 -21.97
N GLU A 92 14.42 26.79 -21.76
CA GLU A 92 13.08 27.20 -21.37
C GLU A 92 12.10 26.92 -22.51
N GLU A 93 10.96 26.32 -22.19
CA GLU A 93 9.93 26.07 -23.21
C GLU A 93 9.37 27.43 -23.66
N PRO A 94 9.32 27.72 -24.97
CA PRO A 94 8.73 28.96 -25.45
C PRO A 94 7.30 29.08 -24.95
N ASN A 95 6.96 30.19 -24.30
CA ASN A 95 5.61 30.41 -23.75
C ASN A 95 4.50 30.45 -24.81
N ASN A 96 4.86 30.51 -26.10
CA ASN A 96 3.94 30.73 -27.20
C ASN A 96 3.20 29.45 -27.66
N ASP A 97 3.73 28.24 -27.42
CA ASP A 97 3.05 26.97 -27.79
C ASP A 97 2.98 25.98 -26.62
N PRO A 98 1.88 25.95 -25.85
CA PRO A 98 1.73 25.03 -24.72
C PRO A 98 1.61 23.55 -25.14
N TYR A 99 1.44 23.27 -26.43
CA TYR A 99 1.29 21.92 -26.98
C TYR A 99 2.58 21.37 -27.60
N LEU A 100 3.61 22.22 -27.73
CA LEU A 100 4.91 21.84 -28.29
C LEU A 100 5.50 20.58 -27.65
N PRO A 101 5.49 20.39 -26.32
CA PRO A 101 6.06 19.17 -25.73
C PRO A 101 5.33 17.88 -26.14
N TRP A 102 4.03 17.93 -26.40
CA TRP A 102 3.26 16.78 -26.88
C TRP A 102 3.60 16.45 -28.33
N ARG A 103 3.71 17.47 -29.18
CA ARG A 103 4.13 17.31 -30.58
C ARG A 103 5.53 16.74 -30.68
N ILE A 104 6.47 17.26 -29.89
CA ILE A 104 7.86 16.76 -29.82
C ILE A 104 7.90 15.30 -29.36
N ARG A 105 7.12 14.92 -28.34
CA ARG A 105 7.04 13.53 -27.86
C ARG A 105 6.59 12.58 -28.95
N ALA A 106 5.52 12.93 -29.68
CA ALA A 106 5.04 12.15 -30.82
C ALA A 106 6.09 12.08 -31.94
N GLU A 107 6.69 13.23 -32.29
CA GLU A 107 7.70 13.31 -33.35
C GLU A 107 8.93 12.45 -33.07
N LEU A 108 9.39 12.42 -31.81
CA LEU A 108 10.52 11.61 -31.36
C LEU A 108 10.22 10.10 -31.37
N ALA A 109 8.96 9.70 -31.19
CA ALA A 109 8.52 8.31 -31.24
C ALA A 109 8.32 7.80 -32.67
N GLN A 110 8.06 8.69 -33.63
CA GLN A 110 7.80 8.33 -35.03
C GLN A 110 9.04 8.35 -35.90
N LYS A 111 9.87 9.40 -35.80
CA LYS A 111 11.00 9.61 -36.72
C LYS A 111 12.27 10.08 -36.03
N ARG A 112 13.41 9.64 -36.57
CA ARG A 112 14.74 10.03 -36.07
C ARG A 112 15.01 11.51 -36.38
N GLN A 113 15.35 12.27 -35.35
CA GLN A 113 15.58 13.72 -35.48
C GLN A 113 17.01 14.03 -35.97
N PRO A 114 17.24 15.15 -36.69
CA PRO A 114 18.59 15.59 -37.06
C PRO A 114 19.49 15.81 -35.84
N ARG A 115 20.79 15.48 -35.94
CA ARG A 115 21.73 15.54 -34.79
C ARG A 115 21.73 16.89 -34.07
N LYS A 116 21.63 18.00 -34.81
CA LYS A 116 21.69 19.38 -34.29
C LYS A 116 20.66 19.64 -33.18
N ASN A 117 19.41 19.24 -33.39
CA ASN A 117 18.29 19.56 -32.47
C ASN A 117 17.78 18.33 -31.71
N ARG A 118 18.39 17.16 -31.92
CA ARG A 118 17.91 15.89 -31.33
C ARG A 118 17.96 15.92 -29.81
N LYS A 119 19.08 16.32 -29.22
CA LYS A 119 19.25 16.32 -27.76
C LYS A 119 18.32 17.31 -27.08
N GLU A 120 18.10 18.48 -27.67
CA GLU A 120 17.16 19.49 -27.18
C GLU A 120 15.72 18.97 -27.17
N LYS A 121 15.25 18.39 -28.29
CA LYS A 121 13.92 17.77 -28.37
C LYS A 121 13.76 16.66 -27.32
N ILE A 122 14.77 15.81 -27.15
CA ILE A 122 14.76 14.75 -26.14
C ILE A 122 14.65 15.35 -24.73
N ALA A 123 15.41 16.41 -24.42
CA ALA A 123 15.36 17.09 -23.14
C ALA A 123 13.94 17.64 -22.85
N ILE A 124 13.30 18.28 -23.84
CA ILE A 124 11.92 18.78 -23.72
C ILE A 124 10.95 17.63 -23.40
N ALA A 125 11.04 16.53 -24.14
CA ALA A 125 10.19 15.36 -23.92
C ALA A 125 10.40 14.75 -22.51
N ILE A 126 11.65 14.57 -22.08
CA ILE A 126 12.00 14.03 -20.76
C ILE A 126 11.46 14.91 -19.65
N ARG A 127 11.66 16.23 -19.71
CA ARG A 127 11.20 17.18 -18.69
C ARG A 127 9.67 17.22 -18.62
N HIS A 128 8.99 17.21 -19.77
CA HIS A 128 7.54 17.17 -19.83
C HIS A 128 6.98 15.86 -19.25
N ILE A 129 7.53 14.70 -19.62
CA ILE A 129 7.17 13.40 -19.03
C ILE A 129 7.43 13.43 -17.53
N ALA A 130 8.56 13.95 -17.06
CA ALA A 130 8.88 14.03 -15.64
C ALA A 130 7.89 14.89 -14.85
N ARG A 131 7.35 15.96 -15.43
CA ARG A 131 6.29 16.79 -14.80
C ARG A 131 4.96 16.07 -14.72
N HIS A 132 4.70 15.14 -15.65
CA HIS A 132 3.42 14.46 -15.84
C HIS A 132 3.53 12.93 -15.92
N ARG A 133 4.44 12.39 -15.10
CA ARG A 133 4.93 11.00 -15.21
C ARG A 133 3.91 9.90 -14.93
N GLY A 134 2.69 10.23 -14.55
CA GLY A 134 1.68 9.24 -14.20
C GLY A 134 1.87 8.62 -12.82
N TRP A 135 1.14 7.55 -12.56
CA TRP A 135 1.09 6.85 -11.28
C TRP A 135 1.78 5.49 -11.34
N ARG A 136 2.39 5.08 -10.22
CA ARG A 136 2.91 3.74 -9.97
C ARG A 136 2.65 3.42 -8.50
N ASN A 137 2.51 2.15 -8.16
CA ASN A 137 2.55 1.71 -6.77
C ASN A 137 3.82 2.26 -6.08
N PRO A 138 3.68 3.05 -4.99
CA PRO A 138 4.82 3.64 -4.28
C PRO A 138 5.81 2.63 -3.68
N TYR A 139 5.39 1.38 -3.45
CA TYR A 139 6.24 0.31 -2.94
C TYR A 139 7.05 -0.39 -4.04
N SER A 140 6.63 -0.27 -5.30
CA SER A 140 7.36 -0.83 -6.44
C SER A 140 8.64 -0.03 -6.72
N SER A 141 9.73 -0.75 -7.00
CA SER A 141 11.01 -0.15 -7.36
C SER A 141 10.97 0.53 -8.73
N VAL A 142 11.91 1.44 -8.97
CA VAL A 142 12.09 2.05 -10.30
C VAL A 142 12.69 1.06 -11.29
N ALA A 143 13.51 0.11 -10.81
CA ALA A 143 14.11 -0.93 -11.64
C ALA A 143 13.07 -1.78 -12.40
N GLY A 144 11.87 -1.96 -11.83
CA GLY A 144 10.76 -2.63 -12.54
C GLY A 144 10.30 -1.92 -13.82
N LEU A 145 10.64 -0.64 -14.01
CA LEU A 145 10.33 0.11 -15.23
C LEU A 145 11.38 -0.07 -16.34
N HIS A 146 12.52 -0.70 -16.05
CA HIS A 146 13.54 -0.99 -17.08
C HIS A 146 12.99 -1.95 -18.14
N HIS A 147 12.14 -2.89 -17.72
CA HIS A 147 11.50 -3.85 -18.61
C HIS A 147 10.19 -3.32 -19.20
N PRO A 148 9.88 -3.65 -20.47
CA PRO A 148 8.60 -3.30 -21.09
C PRO A 148 7.44 -3.94 -20.34
N ALA A 149 6.34 -3.19 -20.28
CA ALA A 149 5.09 -3.63 -19.71
C ALA A 149 3.98 -3.57 -20.78
N PRO A 150 2.95 -4.42 -20.71
CA PRO A 150 1.78 -4.25 -21.57
C PRO A 150 1.11 -2.88 -21.33
N PRO A 151 0.38 -2.34 -22.32
CA PRO A 151 -0.40 -1.12 -22.16
C PRO A 151 -1.33 -1.20 -20.95
N SER A 152 -1.33 -0.15 -20.12
CA SER A 152 -2.25 -0.11 -18.99
C SER A 152 -3.71 0.00 -19.44
N GLU A 153 -4.64 -0.39 -18.57
CA GLU A 153 -6.07 -0.18 -18.78
C GLU A 153 -6.40 1.30 -19.05
N GLN A 154 -5.69 2.23 -18.38
CA GLN A 154 -5.88 3.66 -18.54
C GLN A 154 -5.41 4.16 -19.92
N LEU A 155 -4.34 3.59 -20.47
CA LEU A 155 -3.88 3.90 -21.82
C LEU A 155 -4.85 3.33 -22.87
N ILE A 156 -5.32 2.09 -22.67
CA ILE A 156 -6.32 1.46 -23.53
C ILE A 156 -7.61 2.28 -23.54
N ALA A 157 -8.08 2.74 -22.37
CA ALA A 157 -9.25 3.60 -22.24
C ALA A 157 -9.04 4.98 -22.86
N LEU A 158 -7.85 5.57 -22.76
CA LEU A 158 -7.51 6.82 -23.46
C LEU A 158 -7.63 6.65 -24.97
N ARG A 159 -7.03 5.59 -25.52
CA ARG A 159 -7.13 5.28 -26.95
C ARG A 159 -8.58 5.13 -27.39
N LYS A 160 -9.40 4.35 -26.68
CA LYS A 160 -10.84 4.19 -26.98
C LYS A 160 -11.58 5.52 -27.03
N ARG A 161 -11.32 6.43 -26.08
CA ARG A 161 -11.97 7.75 -26.03
C ARG A 161 -11.58 8.64 -27.21
N ILE A 162 -10.32 8.58 -27.65
CA ILE A 162 -9.87 9.35 -28.81
C ILE A 162 -10.45 8.72 -30.09
N SER A 163 -10.43 7.39 -30.21
CA SER A 163 -10.97 6.70 -31.38
C SER A 163 -12.48 6.87 -31.55
N ALA A 164 -13.23 7.02 -30.46
CA ALA A 164 -14.66 7.33 -30.51
C ALA A 164 -14.99 8.66 -31.23
N ARG A 165 -13.99 9.50 -31.53
CA ARG A 165 -14.16 10.74 -32.32
C ARG A 165 -13.94 10.55 -33.82
N GLY A 166 -13.77 9.31 -34.29
CA GLY A 166 -13.73 9.00 -35.73
C GLY A 166 -12.34 8.70 -36.29
N THR A 167 -11.38 8.28 -35.46
CA THR A 167 -10.04 7.86 -35.94
C THR A 167 -9.66 6.52 -35.34
N GLU A 168 -9.53 5.49 -36.18
CA GLU A 168 -8.95 4.23 -35.73
C GLU A 168 -7.46 4.43 -35.43
N LEU A 169 -7.06 4.07 -34.21
CA LEU A 169 -5.71 4.29 -33.69
C LEU A 169 -5.04 2.96 -33.36
N SER A 170 -3.81 2.79 -33.83
CA SER A 170 -3.02 1.59 -33.55
C SER A 170 -2.84 1.36 -32.05
N ALA A 171 -2.75 0.08 -31.66
CA ALA A 171 -2.47 -0.34 -30.29
C ALA A 171 -1.07 0.03 -29.80
N GLU A 172 -0.14 0.30 -30.73
CA GLU A 172 1.25 0.57 -30.42
C GLU A 172 1.54 2.05 -30.13
N LEU A 173 0.55 2.93 -30.34
CA LEU A 173 0.73 4.36 -30.14
C LEU A 173 1.05 4.67 -28.67
N THR A 174 2.09 5.47 -28.50
CA THR A 174 2.50 6.00 -27.21
C THR A 174 1.50 7.03 -26.68
N PRO A 175 1.49 7.32 -25.37
CA PRO A 175 0.70 8.43 -24.82
C PRO A 175 0.94 9.77 -25.54
N GLY A 176 2.19 10.06 -25.91
CA GLY A 176 2.55 11.24 -26.70
C GLY A 176 1.85 11.30 -28.06
N GLU A 177 1.89 10.21 -28.81
CA GLU A 177 1.27 10.10 -30.15
C GLU A 177 -0.24 10.16 -30.09
N LEU A 178 -0.86 9.46 -29.13
CA LEU A 178 -2.32 9.51 -28.92
C LEU A 178 -2.81 10.93 -28.65
N ILE A 179 -2.08 11.68 -27.81
CA ILE A 179 -2.46 13.05 -27.49
C ILE A 179 -2.17 14.00 -28.65
N ALA A 180 -1.13 13.76 -29.44
CA ALA A 180 -0.89 14.52 -30.67
C ALA A 180 -1.98 14.28 -31.72
N SER A 181 -2.47 13.03 -31.87
CA SER A 181 -3.54 12.68 -32.82
C SER A 181 -4.91 13.22 -32.41
N TYR A 182 -5.09 13.62 -31.14
CA TYR A 182 -6.35 14.18 -30.64
C TYR A 182 -6.69 15.58 -31.21
N GLY A 183 -5.73 16.26 -31.86
CA GLY A 183 -5.96 17.60 -32.41
C GLY A 183 -5.79 18.69 -31.35
N LEU A 184 -4.54 19.00 -31.01
CA LEU A 184 -4.16 19.93 -29.94
C LEU A 184 -4.57 21.38 -30.25
N THR A 185 -5.72 21.80 -29.73
CA THR A 185 -6.24 23.17 -29.79
C THR A 185 -6.74 23.62 -28.40
N PRO A 186 -6.84 24.94 -28.13
CA PRO A 186 -7.37 25.47 -26.85
C PRO A 186 -8.77 24.97 -26.48
N GLU A 187 -9.61 24.66 -27.47
CA GLU A 187 -10.95 24.11 -27.29
C GLU A 187 -10.92 22.68 -26.71
N HIS A 188 -9.88 21.93 -27.09
CA HIS A 188 -9.68 20.55 -26.70
C HIS A 188 -8.93 20.43 -25.37
N LYS A 189 -9.70 20.51 -24.27
CA LYS A 189 -9.14 20.33 -22.92
C LYS A 189 -8.47 18.96 -22.76
N LEU A 190 -7.19 18.95 -22.44
CA LEU A 190 -6.44 17.71 -22.15
C LEU A 190 -6.63 17.23 -20.71
N ARG A 191 -6.71 18.17 -19.76
CA ARG A 191 -6.72 17.91 -18.31
C ARG A 191 -7.99 18.45 -17.65
N GLY A 192 -8.26 18.00 -16.43
CA GLY A 192 -9.45 18.37 -15.66
C GLY A 192 -10.59 17.37 -15.84
N ASN A 193 -11.73 17.64 -15.20
CA ASN A 193 -12.87 16.71 -15.17
C ASN A 193 -13.47 16.45 -16.56
N THR A 194 -13.42 17.43 -17.45
CA THR A 194 -13.89 17.32 -18.85
C THR A 194 -12.76 17.03 -19.85
N GLY A 195 -11.53 16.82 -19.38
CA GLY A 195 -10.38 16.63 -20.25
C GLY A 195 -10.22 15.20 -20.75
N ILE A 196 -9.65 15.02 -21.95
CA ILE A 196 -9.53 13.69 -22.59
C ILE A 196 -8.72 12.67 -21.78
N LEU A 197 -7.77 13.12 -20.94
CA LEU A 197 -7.00 12.21 -20.09
C LEU A 197 -7.87 11.58 -18.99
N ALA A 198 -9.02 12.18 -18.64
CA ALA A 198 -9.96 11.86 -17.55
C ALA A 198 -9.42 10.89 -16.48
N GLY A 199 -8.34 11.30 -15.79
CA GLY A 199 -7.67 10.48 -14.79
C GLY A 199 -6.15 10.51 -14.88
N LYS A 200 -5.52 9.38 -14.54
CA LYS A 200 -4.07 9.25 -14.42
C LYS A 200 -3.59 8.13 -15.36
N LEU A 201 -2.57 8.42 -16.16
CA LEU A 201 -1.79 7.39 -16.87
C LEU A 201 -0.85 6.67 -15.91
N MET A 202 -0.39 5.47 -16.28
CA MET A 202 0.60 4.73 -15.49
C MET A 202 2.03 5.16 -15.86
N GLN A 203 2.96 5.04 -14.90
CA GLN A 203 4.38 5.27 -15.18
C GLN A 203 4.93 4.24 -16.16
N SER A 204 4.39 3.02 -16.18
CA SER A 204 4.74 1.98 -17.15
C SER A 204 4.50 2.44 -18.59
N ASP A 205 3.38 3.12 -18.86
CA ASP A 205 3.06 3.64 -20.20
C ASP A 205 4.06 4.72 -20.64
N ASN A 206 4.39 5.65 -19.73
CA ASN A 206 5.38 6.69 -20.01
C ASN A 206 6.80 6.11 -20.12
N ALA A 207 7.11 5.03 -19.41
CA ALA A 207 8.38 4.32 -19.58
C ALA A 207 8.45 3.59 -20.93
N ASN A 208 7.33 2.99 -21.38
CA ASN A 208 7.20 2.44 -22.74
C ASN A 208 7.43 3.50 -23.81
N GLU A 209 6.87 4.70 -23.64
CA GLU A 209 7.13 5.82 -24.54
C GLU A 209 8.60 6.22 -24.57
N LEU A 210 9.27 6.34 -23.42
CA LEU A 210 10.70 6.62 -23.37
C LEU A 210 11.53 5.52 -24.05
N ARG A 211 11.12 4.24 -23.95
CA ARG A 211 11.78 3.16 -24.67
C ARG A 211 11.58 3.27 -26.18
N LYS A 212 10.37 3.60 -26.64
CA LYS A 212 10.10 3.83 -28.06
C LYS A 212 10.92 5.00 -28.61
N ILE A 213 10.98 6.11 -27.88
CA ILE A 213 11.84 7.26 -28.21
C ILE A 213 13.31 6.84 -28.27
N ALA A 214 13.79 6.08 -27.28
CA ALA A 214 15.18 5.60 -27.27
C ALA A 214 15.52 4.71 -28.47
N GLU A 215 14.61 3.80 -28.83
CA GLU A 215 14.74 2.92 -30.00
C GLU A 215 14.86 3.73 -31.31
N VAL A 216 13.96 4.69 -31.52
CA VAL A 216 13.87 5.50 -32.74
C VAL A 216 15.05 6.48 -32.84
N GLN A 217 15.44 7.09 -31.72
CA GLN A 217 16.54 8.06 -31.68
C GLN A 217 17.93 7.41 -31.58
N LYS A 218 17.99 6.08 -31.37
CA LYS A 218 19.21 5.29 -31.15
C LYS A 218 19.96 5.70 -29.88
N ILE A 219 19.23 5.83 -28.76
CA ILE A 219 19.79 6.03 -27.42
C ILE A 219 20.20 4.66 -26.86
N PRO A 220 21.44 4.48 -26.38
CA PRO A 220 21.89 3.23 -25.76
C PRO A 220 21.04 2.83 -24.55
N ALA A 221 20.87 1.52 -24.33
CA ALA A 221 20.06 0.99 -23.23
C ALA A 221 20.55 1.46 -21.84
N ALA A 222 21.87 1.56 -21.65
CA ALA A 222 22.45 2.05 -20.40
C ALA A 222 22.08 3.51 -20.11
N GLU A 223 21.99 4.36 -21.14
CA GLU A 223 21.57 5.75 -21.00
C GLU A 223 20.06 5.84 -20.75
N LEU A 224 19.25 5.04 -21.44
CA LEU A 224 17.81 4.92 -21.20
C LEU A 224 17.47 4.51 -19.76
N HIS A 225 18.20 3.56 -19.16
CA HIS A 225 18.00 3.17 -17.76
C HIS A 225 18.24 4.35 -16.81
N LYS A 226 19.30 5.14 -17.05
CA LYS A 226 19.58 6.35 -16.26
C LYS A 226 18.48 7.41 -16.44
N ILE A 227 17.96 7.59 -17.67
CA ILE A 227 16.82 8.48 -17.93
C ILE A 227 15.59 8.02 -17.13
N ILE A 228 15.24 6.73 -17.19
CA ILE A 228 14.10 6.16 -16.46
C ILE A 228 14.28 6.38 -14.96
N GLU A 229 15.47 6.15 -14.42
CA GLU A 229 15.77 6.38 -13.00
C GLU A 229 15.61 7.84 -12.60
N ALA A 230 16.12 8.78 -13.40
CA ALA A 230 16.01 10.21 -13.14
C ALA A 230 14.54 10.70 -13.20
N VAL A 231 13.79 10.29 -14.23
CA VAL A 231 12.39 10.69 -14.46
C VAL A 231 11.48 10.12 -13.36
N PHE A 232 11.60 8.83 -13.07
CA PHE A 232 10.68 8.10 -12.19
C PHE A 232 11.18 8.00 -10.74
N LYS A 233 12.27 8.69 -10.38
CA LYS A 233 12.78 8.75 -9.00
C LYS A 233 11.67 9.05 -8.00
N SER A 234 11.52 8.20 -7.00
CA SER A 234 10.53 8.34 -5.93
C SER A 234 11.09 7.80 -4.63
N GLN A 235 10.86 8.52 -3.53
CA GLN A 235 11.13 7.98 -2.20
C GLN A 235 10.12 6.89 -1.90
N LYS A 236 10.61 5.70 -1.51
CA LYS A 236 9.76 4.63 -1.03
C LYS A 236 9.11 5.04 0.30
N PRO A 237 7.89 4.56 0.58
CA PRO A 237 7.20 4.78 1.85
C PRO A 237 7.73 3.91 3.01
N GLU A 238 8.86 3.22 2.85
CA GLU A 238 9.45 2.33 3.84
C GLU A 238 9.99 3.11 5.06
N GLY A 239 9.87 2.54 6.28
CA GLY A 239 10.62 2.98 7.47
C GLY A 239 9.97 4.00 8.42
N LYS A 240 8.72 4.44 8.21
CA LYS A 240 8.02 5.32 9.19
C LYS A 240 7.10 4.60 10.16
N THR A 241 6.85 3.32 9.92
CA THR A 241 5.95 2.50 10.74
C THR A 241 6.71 1.81 11.87
N THR A 242 8.05 1.71 11.79
CA THR A 242 8.87 1.02 12.79
C THR A 242 8.75 1.63 14.18
N SER A 243 8.63 2.96 14.25
CA SER A 243 8.40 3.68 15.51
C SER A 243 6.95 3.65 15.99
N GLN A 244 6.05 2.96 15.28
CA GLN A 244 4.62 2.82 15.61
C GLN A 244 4.25 1.37 15.92
N PHE A 245 5.21 0.45 15.91
CA PHE A 245 4.93 -0.93 16.29
C PHE A 245 4.64 -1.00 17.78
N GLY A 246 3.63 -1.80 18.13
CA GLY A 246 3.45 -2.21 19.51
C GLY A 246 4.66 -3.02 19.97
N TYR A 247 4.94 -2.97 21.26
CA TYR A 247 5.97 -3.77 21.89
C TYR A 247 5.41 -5.09 22.42
N ASP A 248 6.30 -6.02 22.74
CA ASP A 248 5.97 -7.30 23.34
C ASP A 248 5.44 -7.08 24.77
N PRO A 249 4.26 -7.61 25.15
CA PRO A 249 3.73 -7.47 26.49
C PRO A 249 4.36 -8.41 27.53
N LEU A 250 5.21 -9.36 27.12
CA LEU A 250 5.81 -10.31 28.05
C LEU A 250 6.79 -9.61 29.01
N PRO A 251 6.78 -9.97 30.32
CA PRO A 251 7.68 -9.37 31.30
C PRO A 251 9.15 -9.46 30.87
N GLY A 252 9.82 -8.31 30.84
CA GLY A 252 11.23 -8.20 30.44
C GLY A 252 11.47 -8.21 28.92
N GLN A 253 10.43 -8.13 28.10
CA GLN A 253 10.52 -8.01 26.63
C GLN A 253 9.85 -6.74 26.08
N GLU A 254 9.44 -5.81 26.95
CA GLU A 254 8.67 -4.61 26.60
C GLU A 254 9.46 -3.61 25.73
N TYR A 255 10.77 -3.81 25.57
CA TYR A 255 11.63 -3.04 24.67
C TYR A 255 11.72 -3.66 23.26
N LEU A 256 11.26 -4.90 23.07
CA LEU A 256 11.28 -5.60 21.79
C LEU A 256 10.01 -5.28 20.99
N PRO A 257 10.12 -4.90 19.71
CA PRO A 257 8.94 -4.70 18.87
C PRO A 257 8.26 -6.05 18.60
N ARG A 258 6.93 -6.04 18.47
CA ARG A 258 6.16 -7.25 18.12
C ARG A 258 6.69 -7.92 16.86
N ALA A 259 6.81 -9.25 16.91
CA ALA A 259 7.30 -10.05 15.79
C ALA A 259 6.38 -9.91 14.55
N PRO A 260 6.94 -9.78 13.32
CA PRO A 260 6.15 -9.79 12.11
C PRO A 260 5.41 -11.11 11.93
N LYS A 261 4.13 -11.07 11.51
CA LYS A 261 3.34 -12.30 11.24
C LYS A 261 3.99 -13.21 10.19
N ALA A 262 4.71 -12.66 9.23
CA ALA A 262 5.40 -13.46 8.20
C ALA A 262 6.73 -14.08 8.70
N HIS A 263 7.17 -13.80 9.93
CA HIS A 263 8.41 -14.35 10.46
C HIS A 263 8.30 -15.87 10.68
N SER A 264 9.33 -16.63 10.33
CA SER A 264 9.32 -18.10 10.44
C SER A 264 9.03 -18.59 11.87
N ALA A 265 9.61 -17.91 12.87
CA ALA A 265 9.33 -18.22 14.28
C ALA A 265 7.84 -18.00 14.63
N PHE A 266 7.20 -16.94 14.13
CA PHE A 266 5.78 -16.70 14.36
C PHE A 266 4.91 -17.76 13.69
N GLN A 267 5.25 -18.16 12.45
CA GLN A 267 4.56 -19.23 11.74
C GLN A 267 4.59 -20.55 12.52
N ARG A 268 5.76 -20.91 13.07
CA ARG A 268 5.93 -22.11 13.93
C ARG A 268 5.20 -21.97 15.26
N PHE A 269 5.33 -20.82 15.92
CA PHE A 269 4.63 -20.53 17.17
C PHE A 269 3.11 -20.69 17.00
N ARG A 270 2.53 -20.15 15.91
CA ARG A 270 1.10 -20.28 15.60
C ARG A 270 0.67 -21.75 15.52
N ILE A 271 1.45 -22.60 14.86
CA ILE A 271 1.15 -24.04 14.78
C ILE A 271 1.23 -24.68 16.17
N ALA A 272 2.32 -24.43 16.91
CA ALA A 272 2.52 -25.00 18.23
C ALA A 272 1.43 -24.58 19.23
N ALA A 273 1.02 -23.30 19.23
CA ALA A 273 0.00 -22.76 20.10
C ALA A 273 -1.36 -23.43 19.87
N VAL A 274 -1.77 -23.57 18.60
CA VAL A 274 -3.04 -24.25 18.26
C VAL A 274 -3.01 -25.71 18.70
N LEU A 275 -1.91 -26.43 18.45
CA LEU A 275 -1.78 -27.84 18.88
C LEU A 275 -1.73 -28.02 20.40
N ALA A 276 -1.17 -27.05 21.13
CA ALA A 276 -1.14 -27.06 22.60
C ALA A 276 -2.54 -26.89 23.21
N ASN A 277 -3.41 -26.14 22.53
CA ASN A 277 -4.78 -25.85 22.96
C ASN A 277 -5.82 -26.86 22.45
N MET A 278 -5.41 -27.78 21.58
CA MET A 278 -6.27 -28.84 21.07
C MET A 278 -6.48 -29.95 22.10
N ARG A 279 -7.67 -30.54 22.09
CA ARG A 279 -8.12 -31.65 22.93
C ARG A 279 -8.81 -32.70 22.08
N ILE A 280 -8.80 -33.92 22.57
CA ILE A 280 -9.54 -35.05 22.01
C ILE A 280 -10.68 -35.36 22.98
N LYS A 281 -11.92 -35.30 22.49
CA LYS A 281 -13.12 -35.71 23.21
C LYS A 281 -13.21 -37.23 23.21
N GLN A 282 -13.13 -37.80 24.40
CA GLN A 282 -13.30 -39.23 24.63
C GLN A 282 -14.79 -39.61 24.60
N PRO A 283 -15.13 -40.91 24.44
CA PRO A 283 -16.52 -41.38 24.40
C PRO A 283 -17.33 -41.06 25.66
N ASP A 284 -16.66 -40.98 26.82
CA ASP A 284 -17.22 -40.57 28.11
C ASP A 284 -17.46 -39.05 28.24
N GLY A 285 -17.06 -38.28 27.22
CA GLY A 285 -17.15 -36.83 27.19
C GLY A 285 -15.94 -36.08 27.74
N GLU A 286 -14.92 -36.78 28.26
CA GLU A 286 -13.71 -36.15 28.80
C GLU A 286 -12.87 -35.51 27.69
N LEU A 287 -12.29 -34.33 27.96
CA LEU A 287 -11.42 -33.61 27.03
C LEU A 287 -9.95 -33.81 27.38
N VAL A 288 -9.29 -34.71 26.66
CA VAL A 288 -7.89 -35.08 26.92
C VAL A 288 -6.92 -34.25 26.06
N ARG A 289 -5.78 -33.85 26.65
CA ARG A 289 -4.71 -33.15 25.94
C ARG A 289 -4.00 -34.09 24.96
N LEU A 290 -3.56 -33.57 23.82
CA LEU A 290 -2.69 -34.32 22.93
C LEU A 290 -1.37 -34.67 23.63
N THR A 291 -0.92 -35.92 23.44
CA THR A 291 0.39 -36.36 23.94
C THR A 291 1.52 -35.61 23.24
N ILE A 292 2.73 -35.65 23.81
CA ILE A 292 3.92 -35.01 23.19
C ILE A 292 4.18 -35.59 21.80
N ALA A 293 4.12 -36.92 21.66
CA ALA A 293 4.33 -37.61 20.38
C ALA A 293 3.28 -37.22 19.33
N GLN A 294 2.00 -37.10 19.72
CA GLN A 294 0.93 -36.63 18.84
C GLN A 294 1.17 -35.19 18.37
N ARG A 295 1.54 -34.29 19.29
CA ARG A 295 1.83 -32.88 18.95
C ARG A 295 3.00 -32.75 17.98
N VAL A 296 4.12 -33.43 18.25
CA VAL A 296 5.30 -33.42 17.37
C VAL A 296 4.96 -34.00 16.00
N LYS A 297 4.22 -35.13 15.95
CA LYS A 297 3.80 -35.75 14.69
C LYS A 297 2.99 -34.76 13.84
N VAL A 298 1.94 -34.15 14.39
CA VAL A 298 1.09 -33.21 13.63
C VAL A 298 1.86 -31.96 13.25
N PHE A 299 2.69 -31.42 14.15
CA PHE A 299 3.52 -30.24 13.89
C PHE A 299 4.45 -30.47 12.69
N ASP A 300 5.17 -31.58 12.66
CA ASP A 300 6.08 -31.91 11.57
C ASP A 300 5.35 -32.15 10.25
N GLN A 301 4.18 -32.79 10.29
CA GLN A 301 3.36 -32.99 9.10
C GLN A 301 2.92 -31.64 8.51
N LEU A 302 2.38 -30.74 9.35
CA LEU A 302 1.95 -29.41 8.92
C LEU A 302 3.10 -28.58 8.32
N LEU A 303 4.31 -28.70 8.85
CA LEU A 303 5.50 -28.03 8.30
C LEU A 303 5.97 -28.61 6.97
N LYS A 304 5.82 -29.92 6.77
CA LYS A 304 6.27 -30.64 5.55
C LYS A 304 5.24 -30.63 4.42
N LEU A 305 4.05 -30.07 4.64
CA LEU A 305 3.01 -30.02 3.62
C LEU A 305 3.50 -29.34 2.34
N LYS A 306 3.24 -30.01 1.22
CA LYS A 306 3.53 -29.44 -0.10
C LYS A 306 2.75 -28.12 -0.26
N PRO A 307 3.34 -27.08 -0.86
CA PRO A 307 2.68 -25.78 -0.97
C PRO A 307 1.35 -25.76 -1.73
N ALA A 308 1.04 -26.77 -2.53
CA ALA A 308 -0.25 -26.92 -3.23
C ALA A 308 -1.38 -27.49 -2.34
N ILE A 309 -1.04 -28.17 -1.24
CA ILE A 309 -2.02 -28.90 -0.41
C ILE A 309 -2.48 -27.99 0.72
N THR A 310 -3.77 -27.73 0.82
CA THR A 310 -4.32 -26.98 1.95
C THR A 310 -4.88 -27.96 2.97
N PRO A 311 -4.31 -28.03 4.18
CA PRO A 311 -4.73 -29.02 5.15
C PRO A 311 -6.11 -28.73 5.70
N SER A 312 -6.82 -29.79 6.07
CA SER A 312 -8.10 -29.75 6.76
C SER A 312 -7.98 -30.35 8.17
N TRP A 313 -8.95 -30.05 9.03
CA TRP A 313 -9.03 -30.70 10.33
C TRP A 313 -9.32 -32.21 10.23
N ASP A 314 -9.95 -32.66 9.14
CA ASP A 314 -10.14 -34.08 8.85
C ASP A 314 -8.79 -34.80 8.62
N GLU A 315 -7.87 -34.19 7.89
CA GLU A 315 -6.51 -34.72 7.70
C GLU A 315 -5.73 -34.80 9.00
N VAL A 316 -5.86 -33.77 9.85
CA VAL A 316 -5.23 -33.76 11.18
C VAL A 316 -5.81 -34.86 12.08
N ALA A 317 -7.12 -35.07 12.04
CA ALA A 317 -7.80 -36.15 12.76
C ALA A 317 -7.31 -37.52 12.29
N ASN A 318 -7.18 -37.72 10.97
CA ASN A 318 -6.61 -38.93 10.38
C ASN A 318 -5.16 -39.17 10.83
N TRP A 319 -4.32 -38.13 10.91
CA TRP A 319 -2.95 -38.28 11.42
C TRP A 319 -2.90 -38.67 12.90
N LEU A 320 -3.90 -38.27 13.68
CA LEU A 320 -4.06 -38.60 15.09
C LEU A 320 -4.78 -39.93 15.33
N GLY A 321 -5.42 -40.50 14.30
CA GLY A 321 -6.22 -41.71 14.40
C GLY A 321 -7.54 -41.52 15.13
N VAL A 322 -8.12 -40.32 15.06
CA VAL A 322 -9.39 -39.95 15.70
C VAL A 322 -10.37 -39.39 14.68
N GLU A 323 -11.65 -39.35 15.03
CA GLU A 323 -12.65 -38.65 14.22
C GLU A 323 -12.54 -37.14 14.40
N LYS A 324 -12.87 -36.37 13.36
CA LYS A 324 -12.84 -34.90 13.41
C LYS A 324 -13.74 -34.34 14.52
N GLN A 325 -14.89 -34.96 14.77
CA GLN A 325 -15.84 -34.55 15.81
C GLN A 325 -15.23 -34.66 17.21
N GLN A 326 -14.21 -35.51 17.37
CA GLN A 326 -13.47 -35.64 18.63
C GLN A 326 -12.43 -34.53 18.80
N LEU A 327 -12.00 -33.86 17.74
CA LEU A 327 -11.07 -32.76 17.84
C LEU A 327 -11.79 -31.49 18.28
N ILE A 328 -11.51 -31.06 19.50
CA ILE A 328 -12.03 -29.83 20.07
C ILE A 328 -10.83 -28.95 20.40
N ALA A 329 -10.85 -27.72 19.90
CA ALA A 329 -9.91 -26.74 20.40
C ALA A 329 -10.56 -25.88 21.47
N ILE A 330 -9.87 -25.74 22.59
CA ILE A 330 -10.28 -24.83 23.63
C ILE A 330 -9.58 -23.50 23.34
N PRO A 331 -10.30 -22.37 23.14
CA PRO A 331 -9.65 -21.08 23.02
C PRO A 331 -8.84 -20.81 24.30
N ALA A 332 -7.58 -20.39 24.16
CA ALA A 332 -6.82 -19.95 25.33
C ALA A 332 -7.43 -18.65 25.85
N GLN A 333 -7.63 -18.55 27.17
CA GLN A 333 -8.22 -17.36 27.80
C GLN A 333 -7.38 -16.08 27.63
N ASP A 334 -6.08 -16.19 27.29
CA ASP A 334 -5.12 -15.08 27.38
C ASP A 334 -4.38 -14.74 26.07
N TYR A 335 -4.69 -15.41 24.95
CA TYR A 335 -3.95 -15.19 23.70
C TYR A 335 -4.92 -14.85 22.56
N ASP A 336 -4.91 -13.56 22.19
CA ASP A 336 -5.43 -12.96 20.94
C ASP A 336 -6.50 -13.84 20.30
N ASP A 337 -7.77 -13.67 20.69
CA ASP A 337 -9.04 -14.44 20.47
C ASP A 337 -9.23 -15.19 19.13
N GLU A 338 -8.20 -15.82 18.60
CA GLU A 338 -8.18 -16.65 17.42
C GLU A 338 -8.59 -18.04 17.92
N THR A 339 -9.91 -18.23 18.01
CA THR A 339 -10.49 -19.57 17.82
C THR A 339 -9.80 -20.20 16.63
N PRO A 340 -9.47 -21.51 16.67
CA PRO A 340 -8.83 -22.12 15.52
C PRO A 340 -9.70 -21.87 14.31
N GLY A 341 -9.08 -21.27 13.30
CA GLY A 341 -9.75 -21.01 12.05
C GLY A 341 -10.35 -22.31 11.50
N SER A 342 -11.20 -22.17 10.50
CA SER A 342 -11.81 -23.31 9.80
C SER A 342 -10.79 -24.32 9.23
N ARG A 343 -9.49 -23.99 9.24
CA ARG A 343 -8.38 -24.82 8.79
C ARG A 343 -7.21 -24.78 9.78
N PRO A 344 -6.42 -25.86 9.88
CA PRO A 344 -5.21 -25.87 10.68
C PRO A 344 -4.16 -24.87 10.16
N PRO A 345 -3.38 -24.24 11.06
CA PRO A 345 -2.34 -23.30 10.69
C PRO A 345 -1.21 -23.98 9.90
N ILE A 346 -0.59 -23.23 9.00
CA ILE A 346 0.52 -23.66 8.14
C ILE A 346 1.63 -22.61 8.15
N ASP A 347 2.84 -22.98 7.73
CA ASP A 347 3.90 -22.01 7.42
C ASP A 347 3.65 -21.37 6.06
N GLU A 348 2.88 -20.29 6.06
CA GLU A 348 2.54 -19.55 4.84
C GLU A 348 3.75 -18.91 4.18
N THR A 349 4.72 -18.47 4.99
CA THR A 349 5.92 -17.78 4.49
C THR A 349 6.75 -18.73 3.65
N SER A 350 7.11 -19.89 4.22
CA SER A 350 7.91 -20.89 3.51
C SER A 350 7.18 -21.38 2.25
N ARG A 351 5.87 -21.60 2.33
CA ARG A 351 5.06 -22.00 1.17
C ARG A 351 5.09 -20.96 0.06
N ARG A 352 4.87 -19.69 0.38
CA ARG A 352 4.90 -18.60 -0.63
C ARG A 352 6.27 -18.48 -1.29
N VAL A 353 7.35 -18.59 -0.51
CA VAL A 353 8.72 -18.58 -1.04
C VAL A 353 8.95 -19.76 -1.98
N LEU A 354 8.59 -20.98 -1.59
CA LEU A 354 8.77 -22.19 -2.41
C LEU A 354 7.91 -22.18 -3.70
N THR A 355 6.73 -21.55 -3.68
CA THR A 355 5.88 -21.40 -4.87
C THR A 355 6.28 -20.22 -5.77
N SER A 356 7.22 -19.40 -5.32
CA SER A 356 7.70 -18.27 -6.09
C SER A 356 8.31 -18.75 -7.41
N LYS A 357 7.95 -18.08 -8.51
CA LYS A 357 8.55 -18.34 -9.83
C LYS A 357 9.93 -17.69 -9.99
N ILE A 358 10.45 -17.06 -8.94
CA ILE A 358 11.78 -16.46 -8.92
C ILE A 358 12.79 -17.59 -8.77
N LYS A 359 13.60 -17.82 -9.81
CA LYS A 359 14.71 -18.78 -9.75
C LYS A 359 15.78 -18.26 -8.78
N PRO A 360 16.41 -19.14 -7.98
CA PRO A 360 17.47 -18.77 -7.05
C PRO A 360 18.68 -18.17 -7.75
#